data_AF-A0A7Y3VZV7-F1
#
_entry.id   AF-A0A7Y3VZV7-F1
#
_cell.length_a   1.000
_cell.length_b   1.000
_cell.length_c   1.000
_cell.angle_alpha   90.00
_cell.angle_beta   90.00
_cell.angle_gamma   90.00
#
_symmetry.space_group_name_H-M   'P 1'
#
loop_
_entity.id
_entity.type
_entity.pdbx_description
1 polymer ?
#
loop_
_entity_poly.entity_id
_entity_poly.type
_entity_poly.pdbx_seq_one_letter_code
_entity_poly.pdbx_strand_id
1 'polypeptide(L)'
;MGILDFFRKNKKSETEISTTIETSLEQSLFANIALEIISPTVEKFGFIRHRIEVKMYSTTIIFKKGKQYIKINSSNYPTDYPYFYNIVLGHGDSDNFTEFDWNSVALWKLKSKIDKSVKAKEYEFPLGEKVKFSISHANQELLKYGDSFLNGDLTLFYETRSEQNIGREPYKIYSPGKNGKYTTTEEPKSVIQKKKFS
;
A
#
# COMPACT_ATOMS: atom_id res chain seq x y z
N MET A 1 9.49 -1.21 -23.61
CA MET A 1 10.02 -2.12 -22.56
C MET A 1 8.85 -2.61 -21.74
N GLY A 2 8.56 -3.91 -21.78
CA GLY A 2 7.47 -4.50 -20.99
C GLY A 2 7.87 -4.72 -19.53
N ILE A 3 6.90 -4.96 -18.64
CA ILE A 3 7.14 -5.34 -17.24
C ILE A 3 8.11 -6.52 -17.13
N LEU A 4 7.95 -7.51 -18.02
CA LEU A 4 8.83 -8.68 -18.11
C LEU A 4 10.28 -8.31 -18.45
N ASP A 5 10.51 -7.28 -19.26
CA ASP A 5 11.86 -6.82 -19.61
C ASP A 5 12.53 -6.10 -18.45
N PHE A 6 11.77 -5.30 -17.70
CA PHE A 6 12.27 -4.65 -16.48
C PHE A 6 12.69 -5.68 -15.43
N PHE A 7 11.89 -6.74 -15.25
CA PHE A 7 12.21 -7.87 -14.37
C PHE A 7 13.39 -8.72 -14.84
N ARG A 8 13.62 -8.84 -16.15
CA ARG A 8 14.81 -9.52 -16.68
C ARG A 8 16.08 -8.70 -16.50
N LYS A 9 15.96 -7.36 -16.55
CA LYS A 9 17.11 -6.44 -16.45
C LYS A 9 17.55 -6.20 -15.00
N ASN A 10 16.62 -6.26 -14.04
CA ASN A 10 16.90 -6.11 -12.62
C ASN A 10 16.92 -7.48 -11.92
N LYS A 11 18.00 -7.77 -11.19
CA LYS A 11 18.20 -9.05 -10.47
C LYS A 11 17.04 -9.28 -9.50
N LYS A 12 16.17 -10.26 -9.79
CA LYS A 12 15.08 -10.67 -8.90
C LYS A 12 15.66 -11.16 -7.56
N SER A 13 14.97 -10.84 -6.47
CA SER A 13 15.21 -11.56 -5.20
C SER A 13 14.73 -13.01 -5.37
N GLU A 14 15.46 -13.98 -4.80
CA GLU A 14 15.07 -15.40 -4.83
C GLU A 14 13.68 -15.66 -4.23
N THR A 15 13.21 -14.76 -3.36
CA THR A 15 11.91 -14.85 -2.68
C THR A 15 10.83 -13.98 -3.31
N GLU A 16 11.09 -13.33 -4.44
CA GLU A 16 10.14 -12.41 -5.09
C GLU A 16 8.99 -13.17 -5.78
N ILE A 17 7.74 -12.85 -5.42
CA ILE A 17 6.54 -13.37 -6.09
C ILE A 17 6.07 -12.34 -7.13
N SER A 18 6.16 -12.68 -8.42
CA SER A 18 5.64 -11.83 -9.50
C SER A 18 4.41 -12.48 -10.15
N THR A 19 3.31 -11.74 -10.28
CA THR A 19 2.09 -12.20 -10.99
C THR A 19 1.60 -11.11 -11.94
N THR A 20 1.42 -11.49 -13.21
CA THR A 20 0.92 -10.61 -14.27
C THR A 20 -0.31 -11.28 -14.88
N ILE A 21 -1.48 -10.68 -14.71
CA ILE A 21 -2.74 -11.19 -15.27
C ILE A 21 -3.38 -10.05 -16.06
N GLU A 22 -3.57 -10.23 -17.37
CA GLU A 22 -4.31 -9.36 -18.29
C GLU A 22 -4.23 -7.87 -17.92
N THR A 23 -3.06 -7.26 -18.12
CA THR A 23 -2.74 -5.93 -17.59
C THR A 23 -3.08 -4.82 -18.58
N SER A 24 -3.67 -3.73 -18.10
CA SER A 24 -3.80 -2.50 -18.90
C SER A 24 -2.43 -1.84 -19.13
N LEU A 25 -2.33 -1.04 -20.19
CA LEU A 25 -1.11 -0.27 -20.49
C LEU A 25 -0.82 0.73 -19.38
N GLU A 26 -1.86 1.32 -18.79
CA GLU A 26 -1.78 2.30 -17.71
C GLU A 26 -1.19 1.68 -16.43
N GLN A 27 -1.72 0.54 -15.99
CA GLN A 27 -1.19 -0.14 -14.80
C GLN A 27 0.22 -0.67 -15.04
N SER A 28 0.51 -1.12 -16.26
CA SER A 28 1.86 -1.55 -16.64
C SER A 28 2.88 -0.41 -16.61
N LEU A 29 2.51 0.75 -17.15
CA LEU A 29 3.33 1.96 -17.13
C LEU A 29 3.55 2.44 -15.69
N PHE A 30 2.49 2.48 -14.88
CA PHE A 30 2.55 2.84 -13.47
C PHE A 30 3.51 1.92 -12.71
N ALA A 31 3.35 0.60 -12.82
CA ALA A 31 4.18 -0.38 -12.12
C ALA A 31 5.66 -0.24 -12.50
N ASN A 32 5.97 -0.11 -13.80
CA ASN A 32 7.34 0.05 -14.27
C ASN A 32 8.01 1.30 -13.70
N ILE A 33 7.32 2.44 -13.75
CA ILE A 33 7.86 3.71 -13.26
C ILE A 33 7.98 3.69 -11.72
N ALA A 34 7.01 3.09 -11.02
CA ALA A 34 7.07 2.91 -9.57
C ALA A 34 8.30 2.08 -9.17
N LEU A 35 8.55 0.99 -9.88
CA LEU A 35 9.73 0.17 -9.64
C LEU A 35 11.04 0.89 -10.00
N GLU A 36 11.08 1.66 -11.09
CA GLU A 36 12.25 2.43 -11.49
C GLU A 36 12.64 3.48 -10.44
N ILE A 37 11.67 4.19 -9.87
CA ILE A 37 11.90 5.34 -8.99
C ILE A 37 11.98 4.95 -7.51
N ILE A 38 11.03 4.14 -7.04
CA ILE A 38 10.87 3.88 -5.60
C ILE A 38 11.77 2.72 -5.16
N SER A 39 11.97 1.68 -5.98
CA SER A 39 12.78 0.52 -5.57
C SER A 39 14.19 0.91 -5.14
N PRO A 40 14.97 1.69 -5.93
CA PRO A 40 16.32 2.09 -5.52
C PRO A 40 16.34 2.91 -4.23
N THR A 41 15.26 3.63 -3.95
CA THR A 41 15.13 4.43 -2.73
C THR A 41 14.97 3.53 -1.52
N VAL A 42 13.98 2.63 -1.53
CA VAL A 42 13.70 1.76 -0.37
C VAL A 42 14.75 0.66 -0.19
N GLU A 43 15.36 0.19 -1.28
CA GLU A 43 16.44 -0.80 -1.24
C GLU A 43 17.69 -0.26 -0.53
N LYS A 44 17.98 1.04 -0.64
CA LYS A 44 19.07 1.70 0.14
C LYS A 44 18.85 1.61 1.64
N PHE A 45 17.60 1.55 2.10
CA PHE A 45 17.27 1.37 3.51
C PHE A 45 17.22 -0.11 3.93
N GLY A 46 17.56 -1.04 3.03
CA GLY A 46 17.59 -2.48 3.30
C GLY A 46 16.26 -3.19 3.08
N PHE A 47 15.30 -2.57 2.40
CA PHE A 47 14.09 -3.26 1.96
C PHE A 47 14.38 -4.10 0.72
N ILE A 48 13.82 -5.30 0.64
CA ILE A 48 13.91 -6.20 -0.50
C ILE A 48 12.55 -6.34 -1.16
N ARG A 49 12.51 -6.53 -2.48
CA ARG A 49 11.27 -6.83 -3.20
C ARG A 49 10.68 -8.14 -2.71
N HIS A 50 9.40 -8.12 -2.38
CA HIS A 50 8.65 -9.27 -1.88
C HIS A 50 7.57 -9.73 -2.85
N ARG A 51 6.71 -8.81 -3.30
CA ARG A 51 5.58 -9.15 -4.16
C ARG A 51 5.32 -8.06 -5.20
N ILE A 52 5.08 -8.46 -6.44
CA ILE A 52 4.60 -7.56 -7.49
C ILE A 52 3.46 -8.21 -8.24
N GLU A 53 2.32 -7.54 -8.21
CA GLU A 53 1.08 -8.00 -8.82
C GLU A 53 0.52 -6.86 -9.66
N VAL A 54 0.46 -7.07 -10.98
CA VAL A 54 -0.13 -6.12 -11.92
C VAL A 54 -1.32 -6.81 -12.57
N LYS A 55 -2.48 -6.18 -12.46
CA LYS A 55 -3.77 -6.62 -13.00
C LYS A 55 -4.32 -5.57 -13.96
N MET A 56 -5.44 -5.90 -14.62
CA MET A 56 -6.16 -5.00 -15.52
C MET A 56 -6.38 -3.60 -14.92
N TYR A 57 -6.80 -3.52 -13.66
CA TYR A 57 -7.20 -2.27 -13.01
C TYR A 57 -6.46 -1.93 -11.73
N SER A 58 -5.45 -2.71 -11.35
CA SER A 58 -4.74 -2.49 -10.09
C SER A 58 -3.29 -2.95 -10.16
N THR A 59 -2.45 -2.26 -9.41
CA THR A 59 -1.06 -2.67 -9.13
C THR A 59 -0.88 -2.82 -7.63
N THR A 60 -0.10 -3.81 -7.22
CA THR A 60 0.43 -3.95 -5.87
C THR A 60 1.91 -4.31 -5.94
N ILE A 61 2.77 -3.49 -5.32
CA ILE A 61 4.20 -3.74 -5.17
C ILE A 61 4.50 -3.70 -3.67
N ILE A 62 5.15 -4.73 -3.14
CA ILE A 62 5.50 -4.83 -1.72
C ILE A 62 7.00 -5.05 -1.58
N PHE A 63 7.62 -4.24 -0.73
CA PHE A 63 8.99 -4.41 -0.26
C PHE A 63 8.99 -4.74 1.23
N LYS A 64 9.92 -5.58 1.70
CA LYS A 64 10.03 -6.00 3.11
C LYS A 64 11.43 -5.75 3.68
N LYS A 65 11.49 -5.41 4.97
CA LYS A 65 12.72 -5.34 5.79
C LYS A 65 12.38 -5.89 7.17
N GLY A 66 12.75 -7.15 7.43
CA GLY A 66 12.31 -7.85 8.63
C GLY A 66 10.78 -7.85 8.73
N LYS A 67 10.24 -7.27 9.81
CA LYS A 67 8.78 -7.10 9.99
C LYS A 67 8.22 -5.83 9.34
N GLN A 68 9.05 -4.91 8.84
CA GLN A 68 8.56 -3.70 8.16
C GLN A 68 8.24 -4.01 6.71
N TYR A 69 7.21 -3.38 6.16
CA TYR A 69 6.93 -3.41 4.74
C TYR A 69 6.49 -2.06 4.20
N ILE A 70 6.75 -1.85 2.91
CA ILE A 70 6.26 -0.72 2.13
C ILE A 70 5.44 -1.31 1.00
N LYS A 71 4.18 -0.91 0.90
CA LYS A 71 3.25 -1.32 -0.15
C LYS A 71 2.91 -0.12 -1.01
N ILE A 72 3.12 -0.24 -2.31
CA ILE A 72 2.59 0.67 -3.32
C ILE A 72 1.36 -0.02 -3.91
N ASN A 73 0.20 0.62 -3.86
CA ASN A 73 -1.00 0.08 -4.50
C ASN A 73 -1.75 1.15 -5.29
N SER A 74 -2.40 0.73 -6.37
CA SER A 74 -3.23 1.59 -7.21
C SER A 74 -4.54 0.90 -7.56
N SER A 75 -5.57 1.70 -7.83
CA SER A 75 -6.79 1.27 -8.49
C SER A 75 -7.20 2.32 -9.51
N ASN A 76 -7.46 1.87 -10.74
CA ASN A 76 -8.22 2.62 -11.75
C ASN A 76 -9.45 1.81 -12.19
N TYR A 77 -10.01 1.01 -11.26
CA TYR A 77 -11.21 0.24 -11.53
C TYR A 77 -12.39 1.20 -11.78
N PRO A 78 -13.19 1.01 -12.84
CA PRO A 78 -14.18 2.00 -13.28
C PRO A 78 -15.20 2.44 -12.21
N THR A 79 -15.56 1.57 -11.27
CA THR A 79 -16.51 1.88 -10.19
C THR A 79 -15.86 2.45 -8.93
N ASP A 80 -14.52 2.53 -8.88
CA ASP A 80 -13.76 3.00 -7.71
C ASP A 80 -13.33 4.47 -7.88
N TYR A 81 -14.11 5.28 -8.59
CA TYR A 81 -13.77 6.69 -8.80
C TYR A 81 -13.87 7.50 -7.48
N PRO A 82 -12.89 8.37 -7.15
CA PRO A 82 -11.72 8.74 -7.95
C PRO A 82 -10.62 7.67 -7.96
N TYR A 83 -10.01 7.46 -9.12
CA TYR A 83 -8.86 6.55 -9.26
C TYR A 83 -7.66 7.07 -8.45
N PHE A 84 -6.97 6.15 -7.79
CA PHE A 84 -5.95 6.51 -6.82
C PHE A 84 -4.72 5.60 -6.88
N TYR A 85 -3.66 6.07 -6.24
CA TYR A 85 -2.61 5.21 -5.72
C TYR A 85 -2.11 5.70 -4.36
N ASN A 86 -1.49 4.79 -3.60
CA ASN A 86 -0.94 5.05 -2.29
C ASN A 86 0.44 4.44 -2.12
N ILE A 87 1.24 5.05 -1.24
CA ILE A 87 2.37 4.42 -0.58
C ILE A 87 1.93 4.16 0.86
N VAL A 88 2.01 2.92 1.29
CA VAL A 88 1.53 2.43 2.59
C VAL A 88 2.71 1.84 3.35
N LEU A 89 2.89 2.28 4.59
CA LEU A 89 3.89 1.79 5.51
C LEU A 89 3.22 0.83 6.48
N GLY A 90 3.83 -0.31 6.77
CA GLY A 90 3.25 -1.23 7.74
C GLY A 90 4.27 -2.13 8.41
N HIS A 91 3.81 -2.79 9.46
CA HIS A 91 4.63 -3.67 10.30
C HIS A 91 3.89 -4.99 10.50
N GLY A 92 4.57 -6.13 10.51
CA GLY A 92 3.96 -7.46 10.62
C GLY A 92 3.75 -8.15 9.27
N ASP A 93 2.68 -8.94 9.17
CA ASP A 93 2.41 -9.78 8.00
C ASP A 93 1.73 -9.00 6.86
N SER A 94 2.48 -8.70 5.80
CA SER A 94 1.98 -8.01 4.61
C SER A 94 1.15 -8.90 3.67
N ASP A 95 1.15 -10.22 3.86
CA ASP A 95 0.43 -11.17 3.01
C ASP A 95 -0.96 -11.49 3.57
N ASN A 96 -1.19 -11.19 4.86
CA ASN A 96 -2.49 -11.33 5.51
C ASN A 96 -3.29 -10.02 5.47
N PHE A 97 -4.34 -9.99 4.64
CA PHE A 97 -5.27 -8.85 4.51
C PHE A 97 -5.76 -8.31 5.85
N THR A 98 -6.26 -9.18 6.71
CA THR A 98 -6.82 -8.76 8.00
C THR A 98 -5.75 -8.18 8.94
N GLU A 99 -4.48 -8.55 8.80
CA GLU A 99 -3.41 -7.94 9.59
C GLU A 99 -2.95 -6.62 8.98
N PHE A 100 -2.59 -6.61 7.70
CA PHE A 100 -1.98 -5.44 7.09
C PHE A 100 -2.95 -4.24 7.06
N ASP A 101 -4.26 -4.47 6.92
CA ASP A 101 -5.24 -3.38 6.82
C ASP A 101 -5.42 -2.64 8.16
N TRP A 102 -5.22 -3.34 9.28
CA TRP A 102 -5.21 -2.75 10.61
C TRP A 102 -3.82 -2.26 11.04
N ASN A 103 -2.75 -2.90 10.54
CA ASN A 103 -1.38 -2.64 10.93
C ASN A 103 -0.56 -1.88 9.87
N SER A 104 -1.20 -0.90 9.23
CA SER A 104 -0.55 -0.01 8.29
C SER A 104 -1.10 1.42 8.32
N VAL A 105 -0.31 2.32 7.77
CA VAL A 105 -0.58 3.75 7.66
C VAL A 105 -0.21 4.20 6.26
N ALA A 106 -1.12 4.86 5.56
CA ALA A 106 -0.81 5.50 4.29
C ALA A 106 0.14 6.70 4.52
N LEU A 107 1.12 6.91 3.64
CA LEU A 107 2.13 7.96 3.77
C LEU A 107 1.51 9.36 3.96
N TRP A 108 0.39 9.65 3.29
CA TRP A 108 -0.30 10.92 3.42
C TRP A 108 -0.87 11.17 4.82
N LYS A 109 -1.14 10.12 5.62
CA LYS A 109 -1.51 10.24 7.04
C LYS A 109 -0.33 10.71 7.89
N LEU A 110 0.87 10.17 7.65
CA LEU A 110 2.09 10.67 8.30
C LEU A 110 2.34 12.12 7.92
N LYS A 111 2.22 12.47 6.64
CA LYS A 111 2.31 13.85 6.16
C LYS A 111 1.33 14.77 6.87
N SER A 112 0.07 14.36 7.03
CA SER A 112 -0.96 15.15 7.74
C SER A 112 -0.62 15.36 9.23
N LYS A 113 0.02 14.37 9.86
CA LYS A 113 0.42 14.43 11.27
C LYS A 113 1.64 15.34 11.48
N ILE A 114 2.63 15.25 10.58
CA ILE A 114 3.86 16.05 10.62
C ILE A 114 3.58 17.50 10.21
N ASP A 115 2.84 17.71 9.13
CA ASP A 115 2.53 19.03 8.57
C ASP A 115 1.03 19.30 8.61
N LYS A 116 0.58 19.81 9.76
CA LYS A 116 -0.84 20.13 10.02
C LYS A 116 -1.40 21.23 9.12
N SER A 117 -0.54 21.98 8.43
CA SER A 117 -0.98 23.05 7.52
C SER A 117 -1.44 22.49 6.16
N VAL A 118 -1.03 21.27 5.82
CA VAL A 118 -1.31 20.65 4.52
C VAL A 118 -2.48 19.68 4.63
N LYS A 119 -3.48 19.87 3.78
CA LYS A 119 -4.55 18.89 3.56
C LYS A 119 -4.04 17.76 2.67
N ALA A 120 -3.35 16.78 3.26
CA ALA A 120 -2.88 15.62 2.52
C ALA A 120 -4.02 14.61 2.29
N LYS A 121 -4.00 13.99 1.11
CA LYS A 121 -4.94 12.94 0.68
C LYS A 121 -4.18 11.90 -0.13
N GLU A 122 -4.89 10.85 -0.52
CA GLU A 122 -4.40 9.86 -1.49
C GLU A 122 -3.97 10.52 -2.79
N TYR A 123 -2.99 9.92 -3.47
CA TYR A 123 -2.55 10.43 -4.75
C TYR A 123 -3.55 10.04 -5.84
N GLU A 124 -3.90 10.98 -6.72
CA GLU A 124 -4.70 10.67 -7.90
C GLU A 124 -3.91 9.80 -8.86
N PHE A 125 -4.57 8.79 -9.44
CA PHE A 125 -3.92 7.88 -10.38
C PHE A 125 -3.46 8.66 -11.64
N PRO A 126 -2.15 8.69 -11.94
CA PRO A 126 -1.64 9.48 -13.05
C PRO A 126 -1.75 8.71 -14.38
N LEU A 127 -1.88 9.46 -15.49
CA LEU A 127 -1.95 8.90 -16.85
C LEU A 127 -0.82 9.44 -17.73
N GLY A 128 -0.35 8.60 -18.65
CA GLY A 128 0.66 8.96 -19.66
C GLY A 128 1.94 9.54 -19.05
N GLU A 129 2.38 10.68 -19.57
CA GLU A 129 3.65 11.32 -19.18
C GLU A 129 3.65 11.81 -17.72
N LYS A 130 2.47 12.04 -17.13
CA LYS A 130 2.36 12.51 -15.73
C LYS A 130 2.74 11.44 -14.71
N VAL A 131 2.79 10.17 -15.11
CA VAL A 131 3.11 9.03 -14.22
C VAL A 131 4.49 9.23 -13.58
N LYS A 132 5.50 9.58 -14.37
CA LYS A 132 6.87 9.81 -13.87
C LYS A 132 6.93 10.96 -12.87
N PHE A 133 6.27 12.07 -13.17
CA PHE A 133 6.23 13.24 -12.29
C PHE A 133 5.54 12.90 -10.95
N SER A 134 4.37 12.28 -10.99
CA SER A 134 3.59 11.93 -9.80
C SER A 134 4.35 10.97 -8.89
N ILE A 135 4.93 9.90 -9.45
CA ILE A 135 5.70 8.90 -8.68
C ILE A 135 7.00 9.51 -8.13
N SER A 136 7.67 10.39 -8.88
CA SER A 136 8.85 11.13 -8.38
C SER A 136 8.49 11.98 -7.17
N HIS A 137 7.36 12.68 -7.22
CA HIS A 137 6.87 13.47 -6.09
C HIS A 137 6.54 12.58 -4.88
N ALA A 138 5.82 11.49 -5.07
CA ALA A 138 5.51 10.55 -3.99
C ALA A 138 6.77 9.94 -3.36
N ASN A 139 7.83 9.70 -4.15
CA ASN A 139 9.12 9.25 -3.64
C ASN A 139 9.84 10.31 -2.79
N GLN A 140 9.76 11.59 -3.18
CA GLN A 140 10.26 12.70 -2.35
C GLN A 140 9.46 12.82 -1.05
N GLU A 141 8.14 12.65 -1.10
CA GLU A 141 7.29 12.65 0.10
C GLU A 141 7.62 11.46 1.00
N LEU A 142 7.95 10.29 0.44
CA LEU A 142 8.37 9.11 1.20
C LEU A 142 9.67 9.40 1.97
N LEU A 143 10.66 10.01 1.31
CA LEU A 143 11.90 10.41 1.95
C LEU A 143 11.72 11.53 2.98
N LYS A 144 10.72 12.40 2.82
CA LYS A 144 10.47 13.50 3.76
C LYS A 144 9.68 13.07 4.99
N TYR A 145 8.58 12.35 4.79
CA TYR A 145 7.61 12.03 5.84
C TYR A 145 7.70 10.58 6.35
N GLY A 146 8.38 9.70 5.61
CA GLY A 146 8.61 8.30 5.99
C GLY A 146 10.01 8.01 6.53
N ASP A 147 10.91 9.00 6.63
CA ASP A 147 12.33 8.79 6.94
C ASP A 147 12.56 8.00 8.23
N SER A 148 11.92 8.37 9.34
CA SER A 148 12.02 7.63 10.61
C SER A 148 11.67 6.15 10.43
N PHE A 149 10.57 5.85 9.73
CA PHE A 149 10.13 4.47 9.46
C PHE A 149 11.14 3.69 8.60
N LEU A 150 11.70 4.33 7.57
CA LEU A 150 12.72 3.73 6.71
C LEU A 150 13.98 3.34 7.51
N ASN A 151 14.36 4.20 8.46
CA ASN A 151 15.49 3.99 9.38
C ASN A 151 15.19 3.04 10.55
N GLY A 152 13.93 2.62 10.72
CA GLY A 152 13.54 1.64 11.75
C GLY A 152 12.98 2.25 13.04
N ASP A 153 12.84 3.57 13.12
CA ASP A 153 12.08 4.23 14.18
C ASP A 153 10.59 4.20 13.84
N LEU A 154 9.87 3.35 14.58
CA LEU A 154 8.44 3.09 14.39
C LEU A 154 7.53 3.92 15.29
N THR A 155 8.08 4.86 16.07
CA THR A 155 7.33 5.63 17.08
C THR A 155 6.17 6.39 16.44
N LEU A 156 6.47 7.24 15.44
CA LEU A 156 5.45 8.03 14.73
C LEU A 156 4.46 7.14 13.97
N PHE A 157 4.94 6.01 13.44
CA PHE A 157 4.11 5.04 12.74
C PHE A 157 3.06 4.44 13.67
N TYR A 158 3.46 3.95 14.86
CA TYR A 158 2.52 3.35 15.81
C TYR A 158 1.53 4.36 16.38
N GLU A 159 1.99 5.59 16.65
CA GLU A 159 1.12 6.68 17.10
C GLU A 159 0.05 7.00 16.05
N THR A 160 0.46 7.21 14.80
CA THR A 160 -0.47 7.48 13.69
C THR A 160 -1.44 6.32 13.44
N ARG A 161 -0.94 5.08 13.53
CA ARG A 161 -1.75 3.87 13.36
C ARG A 161 -2.85 3.76 14.41
N SER A 162 -2.51 3.97 15.68
CA SER A 162 -3.49 3.93 16.78
C SER A 162 -4.57 4.99 16.55
N GLU A 163 -4.19 6.24 16.28
CA GLU A 163 -5.14 7.33 15.99
C GLU A 163 -6.06 7.02 14.80
N GLN A 164 -5.51 6.46 13.72
CA GLN A 164 -6.29 6.03 12.55
C GLN A 164 -7.36 4.99 12.92
N ASN A 165 -7.05 4.11 13.87
CA ASN A 165 -7.89 2.96 14.20
C ASN A 165 -8.91 3.23 15.32
N ILE A 166 -8.76 4.29 16.13
CA ILE A 166 -9.69 4.64 17.24
C ILE A 166 -11.16 4.62 16.79
N GLY A 167 -11.47 5.23 15.64
CA GLY A 167 -12.82 5.33 15.11
C GLY A 167 -13.26 4.18 14.20
N ARG A 168 -12.39 3.22 13.87
CA ARG A 168 -12.70 2.14 12.91
C ARG A 168 -13.50 1.05 13.59
N GLU A 169 -14.57 0.58 12.96
CA GLU A 169 -15.31 -0.59 13.40
C GLU A 169 -14.70 -1.88 12.83
N PRO A 170 -14.80 -3.02 13.52
CA PRO A 170 -14.55 -4.33 12.91
C PRO A 170 -15.40 -4.51 11.64
N TYR A 171 -14.90 -5.29 10.70
CA TYR A 171 -15.65 -5.59 9.49
C TYR A 171 -16.94 -6.33 9.83
N LYS A 172 -17.97 -6.11 9.00
CA LYS A 172 -19.28 -6.71 9.17
C LYS A 172 -19.47 -7.83 8.16
N ILE A 173 -19.93 -8.98 8.62
CA ILE A 173 -20.38 -10.11 7.81
C ILE A 173 -21.90 -10.05 7.76
N TYR A 174 -22.45 -10.01 6.55
CA TYR A 174 -23.88 -10.15 6.30
C TYR A 174 -24.17 -11.59 5.91
N SER A 175 -25.13 -12.22 6.58
CA SER A 175 -25.51 -13.61 6.31
C SER A 175 -27.03 -13.76 6.31
N PRO A 176 -27.60 -14.61 5.44
CA PRO A 176 -29.03 -14.91 5.47
C PRO A 176 -29.42 -15.59 6.78
N GLY A 177 -30.37 -15.02 7.49
CA GLY A 177 -30.98 -15.63 8.67
C GLY A 177 -32.04 -16.66 8.29
N LYS A 178 -32.39 -17.53 9.25
CA LYS A 178 -33.37 -18.63 9.05
C LYS A 178 -34.78 -18.16 8.65
N ASN A 179 -35.10 -16.89 8.88
CA ASN A 179 -36.39 -16.26 8.55
C ASN A 179 -36.36 -15.47 7.23
N GLY A 180 -35.30 -15.62 6.42
CA GLY A 180 -35.10 -14.85 5.19
C GLY A 180 -34.64 -13.40 5.40
N LYS A 181 -34.49 -12.94 6.65
CA LYS A 181 -33.88 -11.63 6.95
C LYS A 181 -32.38 -11.77 7.13
N TYR A 182 -31.61 -10.79 6.69
CA TYR A 182 -30.16 -10.78 6.91
C TYR A 182 -29.81 -10.46 8.36
N THR A 183 -28.81 -11.15 8.89
CA THR A 183 -28.16 -10.84 10.17
C THR A 183 -26.78 -10.29 9.92
N THR A 184 -26.40 -9.28 10.71
CA THR A 184 -25.06 -8.68 10.67
C THR A 184 -24.27 -9.12 11.89
N THR A 185 -23.07 -9.64 11.69
CA THR A 185 -22.13 -10.02 12.76
C THR A 185 -20.76 -9.40 12.50
N GLU A 186 -19.95 -9.24 13.54
CA GLU A 186 -18.56 -8.79 13.38
C GLU A 186 -17.67 -9.94 12.88
N GLU A 187 -16.76 -9.64 11.95
CA GLU A 187 -15.76 -10.60 11.48
C GLU A 187 -14.73 -10.85 12.60
N PRO A 188 -14.58 -12.11 13.10
CA PRO A 188 -13.79 -12.38 14.29
C PRO A 188 -12.32 -11.94 14.21
N LYS A 189 -11.65 -12.07 13.06
CA LYS A 189 -10.25 -11.63 12.93
C LYS A 189 -10.15 -10.12 13.05
N SER A 190 -11.05 -9.37 12.43
CA SER A 190 -11.12 -7.91 12.50
C SER A 190 -11.32 -7.42 13.94
N VAL A 191 -12.14 -8.10 14.74
CA VAL A 191 -12.30 -7.80 16.18
C VAL A 191 -10.99 -7.97 16.94
N ILE A 192 -10.26 -9.05 16.69
CA ILE A 192 -8.95 -9.32 17.32
C ILE A 192 -7.94 -8.25 16.90
N GLN A 193 -7.89 -7.91 15.61
CA GLN A 193 -6.93 -6.93 15.08
C GLN A 193 -7.22 -5.52 15.57
N LYS A 194 -8.50 -5.13 15.68
CA LYS A 194 -8.90 -3.86 16.31
C LYS A 194 -8.34 -3.76 17.72
N LYS A 195 -8.53 -4.79 18.55
CA LYS A 195 -8.00 -4.81 19.94
C LYS A 195 -6.48 -4.72 20.01
N LYS A 196 -5.78 -5.23 19.00
CA LYS A 196 -4.31 -5.28 18.94
C LYS A 196 -3.68 -3.98 18.44
N PHE A 197 -4.37 -3.25 17.56
CA PHE A 197 -3.77 -2.15 16.79
C PHE A 197 -4.47 -0.80 16.93
N SER A 198 -5.54 -0.73 17.74
CA SER A 198 -6.17 0.53 18.15
C SER A 198 -5.53 1.04 19.43
#